data_AF-A0AAD6SZV1-F1
#
_entry.id   AF-A0AAD6SZV1-F1
#
_cell.length_a   1.000
_cell.length_b   1.000
_cell.length_c   1.000
_cell.angle_alpha   90.00
_cell.angle_beta   90.00
_cell.angle_gamma   90.00
#
_symmetry.space_group_name_H-M   'P 1'
#
loop_
_entity.id
_entity.type
_entity.pdbx_description
1 polymer ?
#
loop_
_entity_poly.entity_id
_entity_poly.type
_entity_poly.pdbx_seq_one_letter_code
_entity_poly.pdbx_strand_id
1 'polypeptide(L)'
;KSSLPAIQWASNDGLLIWRLLDLIQKKENFVVLFGKQDPKENTSGDNKITVYERIAQELFPEDFQDHPKTLGKRVRGKTDDLCKIYKEKSALLCQTGGGVGAPEDDEGTGVHHYLDYYIPHDGPHHDTPVAAVNLWEQINKDFPYFSELHKFLSTRPNVVPPVITTGTGPRGRQVVHNQQAGPPTQNSVDDSQIDPALRNMPAQTIPLRMDDPEDHGLSPSSRAVRTNNRIRQQVKGPQPSTFGTDLSNAMERARGSIKSIPKKRSLEDVIIESLRCVFLLLCTLNGFLIMYVQ
;
A
#
# COMPACT_ATOMS: atom_id res chain seq x y z
N LYS A 1 -30.44 22.65 -4.56
CA LYS A 1 -29.02 22.81 -4.18
C LYS A 1 -28.20 22.78 -5.44
N SER A 2 -27.54 23.90 -5.78
CA SER A 2 -26.55 23.97 -6.86
C SER A 2 -25.48 22.90 -6.64
N SER A 3 -25.10 22.18 -7.68
CA SER A 3 -23.97 21.25 -7.61
C SER A 3 -22.68 22.04 -7.66
N LEU A 4 -21.72 21.70 -6.80
CA LEU A 4 -20.40 22.34 -6.78
C LEU A 4 -19.66 22.00 -8.10
N PRO A 5 -19.15 22.99 -8.84
CA PRO A 5 -18.51 22.79 -10.15
C PRO A 5 -17.29 21.88 -10.04
N ALA A 6 -16.86 21.23 -11.12
CA ALA A 6 -15.67 20.39 -11.08
C ALA A 6 -14.42 21.23 -10.74
N ILE A 7 -13.58 20.74 -9.80
CA ILE A 7 -12.34 21.41 -9.41
C ILE A 7 -11.32 21.24 -10.54
N GLN A 8 -10.80 22.35 -11.04
CA GLN A 8 -9.79 22.36 -12.08
C GLN A 8 -8.38 22.19 -11.49
N TRP A 9 -8.04 20.95 -11.11
CA TRP A 9 -6.76 20.64 -10.46
C TRP A 9 -5.52 20.95 -11.29
N ALA A 10 -5.64 20.92 -12.63
CA ALA A 10 -4.54 21.12 -13.56
C ALA A 10 -4.40 22.59 -14.04
N SER A 11 -5.28 23.49 -13.60
CA SER A 11 -5.17 24.92 -13.95
C SER A 11 -3.95 25.56 -13.31
N ASN A 12 -3.46 26.65 -13.93
CA ASN A 12 -2.31 27.43 -13.46
C ASN A 12 -1.11 26.54 -13.13
N ASP A 13 -0.65 25.73 -14.09
CA ASP A 13 0.49 24.82 -13.94
C ASP A 13 0.39 23.88 -12.72
N GLY A 14 -0.85 23.56 -12.30
CA GLY A 14 -1.11 22.69 -11.17
C GLY A 14 -0.72 23.28 -9.81
N LEU A 15 -0.68 24.61 -9.67
CA LEU A 15 -0.45 25.29 -8.38
C LEU A 15 -1.34 24.77 -7.25
N LEU A 16 -2.57 24.35 -7.57
CA LEU A 16 -3.49 23.79 -6.59
C LEU A 16 -3.03 22.40 -6.08
N ILE A 17 -2.39 21.61 -6.94
CA ILE A 17 -1.78 20.33 -6.55
C ILE A 17 -0.56 20.59 -5.67
N TRP A 18 0.29 21.54 -6.02
CA TRP A 18 1.44 21.93 -5.18
C TRP A 18 0.98 22.38 -3.79
N ARG A 19 -0.02 23.27 -3.72
CA ARG A 19 -0.59 23.69 -2.44
C ARG A 19 -1.19 22.53 -1.66
N LEU A 20 -1.86 21.58 -2.33
CA LEU A 20 -2.34 20.35 -1.68
C LEU A 20 -1.16 19.55 -1.08
N LEU A 21 -0.05 19.40 -1.81
CA LEU A 21 1.14 18.70 -1.33
C LEU A 21 1.75 19.38 -0.10
N ASP A 22 1.82 20.71 -0.07
CA ASP A 22 2.30 21.45 1.11
C ASP A 22 1.40 21.20 2.33
N LEU A 23 0.08 21.20 2.13
CA LEU A 23 -0.90 21.01 3.20
C LEU A 23 -0.90 19.58 3.76
N ILE A 24 -0.75 18.56 2.93
CA ILE A 24 -0.64 17.17 3.42
C ILE A 24 0.68 16.92 4.16
N GLN A 25 1.74 17.68 3.85
CA GLN A 25 3.05 17.58 4.48
C GLN A 25 3.12 18.31 5.83
N LYS A 26 2.19 19.21 6.15
CA LYS A 26 2.08 19.79 7.50
C LYS A 26 2.01 18.67 8.54
N LYS A 27 2.89 18.74 9.55
CA LYS A 27 3.06 17.68 10.57
C LYS A 27 1.75 17.16 11.16
N GLU A 28 0.84 18.05 11.51
CA GLU A 28 -0.47 17.74 12.07
C GLU A 28 -1.38 16.92 11.15
N ASN A 29 -1.29 17.14 9.83
CA ASN A 29 -2.05 16.41 8.83
C ASN A 29 -1.31 15.11 8.47
N PHE A 30 0.01 15.21 8.29
CA PHE A 30 0.86 14.10 7.89
C PHE A 30 0.74 12.91 8.83
N VAL A 31 0.82 13.13 10.15
CA VAL A 31 0.76 12.06 11.15
C VAL A 31 -0.57 11.28 11.09
N VAL A 32 -1.66 11.94 10.74
CA VAL A 32 -2.98 11.29 10.63
C VAL A 32 -3.16 10.59 9.28
N LEU A 33 -2.74 11.23 8.19
CA LEU A 33 -2.90 10.71 6.83
C LEU A 33 -1.94 9.55 6.55
N PHE A 34 -0.69 9.74 6.97
CA PHE A 34 0.47 8.93 6.67
C PHE A 34 1.20 8.45 7.93
N GLY A 35 0.55 8.42 9.09
CA GLY A 35 1.13 7.82 10.29
C GLY A 35 2.35 8.56 10.82
N LYS A 36 2.88 8.06 11.93
CA LYS A 36 4.02 8.65 12.63
C LYS A 36 5.32 8.42 11.85
N GLN A 37 6.19 9.42 11.86
CA GLN A 37 7.57 9.26 11.38
C GLN A 37 8.50 8.85 12.51
N ASP A 38 8.29 9.41 13.71
CA ASP A 38 9.02 9.02 14.93
C ASP A 38 8.09 8.21 15.87
N PRO A 39 8.54 7.06 16.40
CA PRO A 39 7.80 6.30 17.42
C PRO A 39 7.28 7.13 18.60
N LYS A 40 7.97 8.22 18.97
CA LYS A 40 7.64 9.12 20.08
C LYS A 40 6.56 10.15 19.72
N GLU A 41 6.18 10.30 18.46
CA GLU A 41 5.12 11.23 18.08
C GLU A 41 3.77 10.75 18.62
N ASN A 42 2.98 11.67 19.16
CA ASN A 42 1.61 11.37 19.53
C ASN A 42 0.72 11.49 18.29
N THR A 43 -0.11 10.48 18.03
CA THR A 43 -1.17 10.62 17.02
C THR A 43 -2.19 11.60 17.57
N SER A 44 -2.60 12.60 16.79
CA SER A 44 -3.78 13.37 17.16
C SER A 44 -4.99 12.42 17.20
N GLY A 45 -5.98 12.72 18.05
CA GLY A 45 -7.25 11.99 18.08
C GLY A 45 -8.12 12.24 16.84
N ASP A 46 -7.61 13.00 15.87
CA ASP A 46 -8.30 13.34 14.63
C ASP A 46 -8.39 12.12 13.70
N ASN A 47 -9.48 12.07 12.94
CA ASN A 47 -9.64 11.06 11.90
C ASN A 47 -9.22 11.62 10.53
N LYS A 48 -9.00 10.74 9.55
CA LYS A 48 -8.61 11.17 8.20
C LYS A 48 -9.63 12.08 7.53
N ILE A 49 -10.92 11.93 7.84
CA ILE A 49 -11.99 12.72 7.24
C ILE A 49 -11.88 14.18 7.70
N THR A 50 -11.70 14.41 9.00
CA THR A 50 -11.57 15.76 9.58
C THR A 50 -10.32 16.47 9.07
N VAL A 51 -9.23 15.73 8.83
CA VAL A 51 -8.02 16.30 8.22
C VAL A 51 -8.26 16.73 6.77
N TYR A 52 -8.91 15.89 5.95
CA TYR A 52 -9.23 16.28 4.57
C TYR A 52 -10.25 17.43 4.49
N GLU A 53 -11.18 17.52 5.44
CA GLU A 53 -12.08 18.68 5.56
C GLU A 53 -11.31 19.95 5.92
N ARG A 54 -10.35 19.90 6.84
CA ARG A 54 -9.47 21.05 7.17
C ARG A 54 -8.63 21.51 5.98
N ILE A 55 -8.02 20.56 5.27
CA ILE A 55 -7.26 20.86 4.04
C ILE A 55 -8.18 21.48 2.99
N ALA A 56 -9.40 20.95 2.82
CA ALA A 56 -10.39 21.50 1.92
C ALA A 56 -10.79 22.94 2.28
N GLN A 57 -10.96 23.24 3.57
CA GLN A 57 -11.24 24.59 4.05
C GLN A 57 -10.12 25.57 3.72
N GLU A 58 -8.85 25.13 3.81
CA GLU A 58 -7.70 25.97 3.50
C GLU A 58 -7.50 26.17 1.99
N LEU A 59 -7.86 25.18 1.17
CA LEU A 59 -7.80 25.29 -0.30
C LEU A 59 -8.97 26.08 -0.90
N PHE A 60 -10.17 25.94 -0.35
CA PHE A 60 -11.42 26.49 -0.91
C PHE A 60 -12.27 27.16 0.17
N PRO A 61 -11.80 28.25 0.81
CA PRO A 61 -12.46 28.82 1.98
C PRO A 61 -13.89 29.31 1.71
N GLU A 62 -14.15 29.83 0.51
CA GLU A 62 -15.47 30.32 0.09
C GLU A 62 -16.45 29.15 -0.11
N ASP A 63 -16.11 28.20 -0.97
CA ASP A 63 -16.96 27.03 -1.27
C ASP A 63 -17.16 26.09 -0.06
N PHE A 64 -16.24 26.12 0.91
CA PHE A 64 -16.29 25.25 2.08
C PHE A 64 -17.45 25.56 3.01
N GLN A 65 -17.93 26.81 3.06
CA GLN A 65 -19.06 27.19 3.91
C GLN A 65 -20.33 26.41 3.54
N ASP A 66 -20.55 26.22 2.23
CA ASP A 66 -21.74 25.55 1.71
C ASP A 66 -21.55 24.02 1.59
N HIS A 67 -20.33 23.57 1.33
CA HIS A 67 -20.05 22.21 0.87
C HIS A 67 -18.86 21.49 1.55
N PRO A 68 -18.75 21.50 2.89
CA PRO A 68 -17.54 21.06 3.58
C PRO A 68 -17.22 19.57 3.33
N LYS A 69 -18.22 18.69 3.51
CA LYS A 69 -18.06 17.24 3.33
C LYS A 69 -17.75 16.84 1.88
N THR A 70 -18.31 17.58 0.92
CA THR A 70 -18.12 17.29 -0.51
C THR A 70 -16.70 17.65 -0.92
N LEU A 71 -16.20 18.82 -0.49
CA LEU A 71 -14.83 19.23 -0.78
C LEU A 71 -13.80 18.33 -0.08
N GLY A 72 -14.03 17.96 1.18
CA GLY A 72 -13.16 17.00 1.87
C GLY A 72 -13.04 15.66 1.13
N LYS A 73 -14.15 15.14 0.58
CA LYS A 73 -14.12 13.95 -0.28
C LYS A 73 -13.34 14.15 -1.58
N ARG A 74 -13.45 15.31 -2.22
CA ARG A 74 -12.73 15.62 -3.48
C ARG A 74 -11.23 15.76 -3.25
N VAL A 75 -10.82 16.43 -2.17
CA VAL A 75 -9.42 16.54 -1.76
C VAL A 75 -8.83 15.16 -1.46
N ARG A 76 -9.56 14.32 -0.72
CA ARG A 76 -9.17 12.93 -0.48
C ARG A 76 -8.98 12.16 -1.78
N GLY A 77 -9.97 12.19 -2.67
CA GLY A 77 -9.91 11.50 -3.96
C GLY A 77 -8.68 11.91 -4.76
N LYS A 78 -8.40 13.22 -4.82
CA LYS A 78 -7.21 13.72 -5.52
C LYS A 78 -5.90 13.26 -4.87
N THR A 79 -5.84 13.21 -3.53
CA THR A 79 -4.67 12.71 -2.80
C THR A 79 -4.45 11.22 -3.07
N ASP A 80 -5.52 10.43 -3.07
CA ASP A 80 -5.47 8.99 -3.38
C ASP A 80 -5.01 8.77 -4.84
N ASP A 81 -5.47 9.58 -5.79
CA ASP A 81 -5.03 9.55 -7.20
C ASP A 81 -3.55 9.87 -7.35
N LEU A 82 -3.04 10.90 -6.67
CA LEU A 82 -1.61 11.25 -6.69
C LEU A 82 -0.75 10.12 -6.11
N CYS A 83 -1.18 9.52 -5.00
CA CYS A 83 -0.49 8.37 -4.40
C CYS A 83 -0.50 7.15 -5.34
N LYS A 84 -1.57 6.96 -6.11
CA LYS A 84 -1.67 5.88 -7.10
C LYS A 84 -0.68 6.10 -8.24
N ILE A 85 -0.67 7.29 -8.86
CA ILE A 85 0.26 7.63 -9.95
C ILE A 85 1.72 7.52 -9.46
N TYR A 86 2.00 7.99 -8.25
CA TYR A 86 3.32 7.84 -7.63
C TYR A 86 3.76 6.37 -7.57
N LYS A 87 2.89 5.46 -7.09
CA LYS A 87 3.23 4.03 -7.01
C LYS A 87 3.53 3.43 -8.37
N GLU A 88 2.74 3.79 -9.38
CA GLU A 88 2.95 3.35 -10.76
C GLU A 88 4.31 3.83 -11.30
N LYS A 89 4.66 5.11 -11.09
CA LYS A 89 5.94 5.67 -11.53
C LYS A 89 7.13 5.13 -10.71
N SER A 90 6.97 4.95 -9.40
CA SER A 90 8.00 4.38 -8.51
C SER A 90 8.29 2.92 -8.84
N ALA A 91 7.29 2.17 -9.32
CA ALA A 91 7.50 0.80 -9.76
C ALA A 91 8.44 0.71 -10.99
N LEU A 92 8.44 1.72 -11.87
CA LEU A 92 9.37 1.79 -13.00
C LEU A 92 10.82 1.88 -12.54
N LEU A 93 11.09 2.59 -11.44
CA LEU A 93 12.42 2.68 -10.83
C LEU A 93 12.87 1.35 -10.21
N CYS A 94 11.90 0.51 -9.81
CA CYS A 94 12.15 -0.79 -9.20
C CYS A 94 12.19 -1.94 -10.23
N GLN A 95 11.90 -1.67 -11.51
CA GLN A 95 11.85 -2.71 -12.53
C GLN A 95 13.26 -3.04 -12.99
N THR A 96 13.92 -3.95 -12.28
CA THR A 96 15.15 -4.61 -12.73
C THR A 96 14.85 -5.33 -14.04
N GLY A 97 15.59 -4.98 -15.10
CA GLY A 97 15.63 -5.58 -16.44
C GLY A 97 14.51 -6.59 -16.76
N GLY A 98 13.49 -6.14 -17.49
CA GLY A 98 12.34 -6.95 -17.89
C GLY A 98 12.73 -8.37 -18.26
N GLY A 99 12.21 -9.35 -17.50
CA GLY A 99 12.56 -10.76 -17.57
C GLY A 99 12.28 -11.40 -18.92
N VAL A 100 13.14 -11.14 -19.89
CA VAL A 100 13.20 -11.80 -21.18
C VAL A 100 14.68 -12.14 -21.42
N GLY A 101 15.09 -13.35 -21.02
CA GLY A 101 16.36 -13.93 -21.48
C GLY A 101 17.50 -14.10 -20.46
N ALA A 102 17.24 -14.37 -19.18
CA ALA A 102 18.31 -14.93 -18.33
C ALA A 102 18.42 -16.44 -18.58
N PRO A 103 19.62 -16.98 -18.90
CA PRO A 103 19.83 -18.40 -19.21
C PRO A 103 19.30 -19.31 -18.09
N GLU A 104 18.77 -20.46 -18.50
CA GLU A 104 18.13 -21.47 -17.65
C GLU A 104 19.17 -22.28 -16.87
N ASP A 105 19.88 -21.65 -15.93
CA ASP A 105 20.69 -22.38 -14.96
C ASP A 105 20.44 -21.76 -13.58
N ASP A 106 19.69 -22.46 -12.73
CA ASP A 106 20.17 -22.96 -11.45
C ASP A 106 19.01 -23.52 -10.59
N GLU A 107 19.27 -24.64 -9.94
CA GLU A 107 18.32 -25.42 -9.16
C GLU A 107 17.90 -24.71 -7.87
N GLY A 108 16.60 -24.56 -7.68
CA GLY A 108 15.90 -24.87 -6.41
C GLY A 108 16.20 -24.07 -5.14
N THR A 109 17.09 -23.07 -5.14
CA THR A 109 17.34 -22.21 -3.97
C THR A 109 16.66 -20.86 -4.15
N GLY A 110 16.03 -20.33 -3.09
CA GLY A 110 15.33 -19.05 -3.14
C GLY A 110 16.28 -17.92 -3.52
N VAL A 111 16.31 -17.56 -4.80
CA VAL A 111 17.25 -16.58 -5.33
C VAL A 111 16.91 -15.21 -4.75
N HIS A 112 17.87 -14.65 -4.02
CA HIS A 112 17.83 -13.27 -3.55
C HIS A 112 18.32 -12.36 -4.68
N HIS A 113 17.43 -11.53 -5.22
CA HIS A 113 17.79 -10.50 -6.19
C HIS A 113 17.88 -9.16 -5.46
N TYR A 114 19.00 -8.47 -5.60
CA TYR A 114 19.12 -7.08 -5.15
C TYR A 114 18.83 -6.17 -6.33
N LEU A 115 18.09 -5.09 -6.09
CA LEU A 115 17.98 -4.01 -7.05
C LEU A 115 19.38 -3.42 -7.32
N ASP A 116 19.72 -3.22 -8.60
CA ASP A 116 21.03 -2.69 -9.02
C ASP A 116 21.31 -1.32 -8.39
N TYR A 117 20.26 -0.57 -8.09
CA TYR A 117 20.31 0.74 -7.45
C TYR A 117 19.08 1.00 -6.58
N TYR A 118 19.26 1.82 -5.55
CA TYR A 118 18.19 2.38 -4.74
C TYR A 118 18.27 3.90 -4.83
N ILE A 119 17.14 4.56 -5.10
CA ILE A 119 17.07 6.02 -5.09
C ILE A 119 16.58 6.44 -3.70
N PRO A 120 17.37 7.20 -2.92
CA PRO A 120 16.97 7.66 -1.60
C PRO A 120 15.86 8.71 -1.71
N HIS A 121 15.23 9.01 -0.57
CA HIS A 121 14.13 9.97 -0.49
C HIS A 121 14.45 11.36 -1.06
N ASP A 122 15.70 11.81 -0.97
CA ASP A 122 16.16 13.09 -1.53
C ASP A 122 16.34 13.07 -3.06
N GLY A 123 16.20 11.89 -3.69
CA GLY A 123 16.39 11.68 -5.12
C GLY A 123 17.77 11.11 -5.48
N PRO A 124 18.12 11.04 -6.77
CA PRO A 124 19.39 10.50 -7.23
C PRO A 124 20.60 11.23 -6.64
N HIS A 125 21.65 10.48 -6.29
CA HIS A 125 22.94 11.01 -5.84
C HIS A 125 24.07 10.63 -6.81
N HIS A 126 25.30 11.02 -6.48
CA HIS A 126 26.47 10.85 -7.36
C HIS A 126 26.79 9.40 -7.74
N ASP A 127 26.38 8.41 -6.94
CA ASP A 127 26.57 6.98 -7.25
C ASP A 127 25.35 6.34 -7.93
N THR A 128 24.27 7.11 -8.15
CA THR A 128 23.09 6.60 -8.86
C THR A 128 23.44 6.36 -10.33
N PRO A 129 23.19 5.16 -10.89
CA PRO A 129 23.51 4.87 -12.29
C PRO A 129 22.85 5.87 -13.25
N VAL A 130 23.56 6.24 -14.32
CA VAL A 130 23.07 7.21 -15.32
C VAL A 130 21.70 6.80 -15.90
N ALA A 131 21.47 5.51 -16.12
CA ALA A 131 20.18 5.01 -16.58
C ALA A 131 19.03 5.30 -15.59
N ALA A 132 19.29 5.18 -14.28
CA ALA A 132 18.34 5.49 -13.22
C ALA A 132 18.09 7.00 -13.09
N VAL A 133 19.14 7.83 -13.25
CA VAL A 133 19.02 9.30 -13.30
C VAL A 133 18.15 9.73 -14.47
N ASN A 134 18.42 9.22 -15.68
CA ASN A 134 17.63 9.53 -16.87
C ASN A 134 16.15 9.13 -16.71
N LEU A 135 15.89 7.96 -16.12
CA LEU A 135 14.52 7.51 -15.84
C LEU A 135 13.83 8.40 -14.80
N TRP A 136 14.53 8.81 -13.74
CA TRP A 136 14.03 9.74 -12.74
C TRP A 136 13.67 11.10 -13.36
N GLU A 137 14.52 11.66 -14.22
CA GLU A 137 14.26 12.91 -14.92
C GLU A 137 13.05 12.80 -15.87
N GLN A 138 12.95 11.68 -16.61
CA GLN A 138 11.80 11.41 -17.46
C GLN A 138 10.50 11.32 -16.65
N ILE A 139 10.52 10.64 -15.50
CA ILE A 139 9.36 10.56 -14.61
C ILE A 139 8.95 11.95 -14.11
N ASN A 140 9.90 12.79 -13.69
CA ASN A 140 9.59 14.15 -13.23
C ASN A 140 9.07 15.03 -14.37
N LYS A 141 9.52 14.82 -15.60
CA LYS A 141 8.98 15.51 -16.78
C LYS A 141 7.51 15.14 -17.03
N ASP A 142 7.18 13.85 -16.94
CA ASP A 142 5.81 13.36 -17.13
C ASP A 142 4.89 13.67 -15.94
N PHE A 143 5.44 13.67 -14.73
CA PHE A 143 4.74 13.83 -13.47
C PHE A 143 5.58 14.73 -12.54
N PRO A 144 5.45 16.07 -12.65
CA PRO A 144 6.28 17.04 -11.92
C PRO A 144 6.26 16.90 -10.40
N TYR A 145 5.20 16.30 -9.86
CA TYR A 145 5.00 16.08 -8.42
C TYR A 145 5.77 14.87 -7.89
N PHE A 146 6.45 14.10 -8.76
CA PHE A 146 7.05 12.82 -8.40
C PHE A 146 8.11 12.96 -7.32
N SER A 147 9.10 13.83 -7.52
CA SER A 147 10.18 14.05 -6.56
C SER A 147 9.66 14.44 -5.17
N GLU A 148 8.68 15.33 -5.12
CA GLU A 148 8.09 15.77 -3.85
C GLU A 148 7.32 14.65 -3.14
N LEU A 149 6.52 13.88 -3.89
CA LEU A 149 5.86 12.69 -3.36
C LEU A 149 6.87 11.63 -2.90
N HIS A 150 7.97 11.47 -3.62
CA HIS A 150 9.01 10.49 -3.30
C HIS A 150 9.66 10.77 -1.94
N LYS A 151 9.95 12.05 -1.61
CA LYS A 151 10.57 12.44 -0.34
C LYS A 151 9.86 11.86 0.88
N PHE A 152 8.53 11.87 0.91
CA PHE A 152 7.78 11.41 2.08
C PHE A 152 7.09 10.06 1.91
N LEU A 153 6.90 9.57 0.68
CA LEU A 153 6.32 8.24 0.45
C LEU A 153 7.37 7.12 0.41
N SER A 154 8.61 7.41 0.03
CA SER A 154 9.70 6.41 0.00
C SER A 154 10.18 6.01 1.39
N THR A 155 10.06 6.89 2.39
CA THR A 155 10.45 6.63 3.79
C THR A 155 9.48 5.68 4.51
N ARG A 156 8.37 5.30 3.86
CA ARG A 156 7.33 4.50 4.49
C ARG A 156 7.47 3.03 4.09
N PRO A 157 7.77 2.12 5.04
CA PRO A 157 7.99 0.71 4.73
C PRO A 157 6.74 0.02 4.16
N ASN A 158 5.55 0.56 4.42
CA ASN A 158 4.29 0.06 3.86
C ASN A 158 4.05 0.50 2.39
N VAL A 159 4.83 1.46 1.87
CA VAL A 159 4.70 1.97 0.50
C VAL A 159 5.81 1.41 -0.38
N VAL A 160 7.04 1.34 0.15
CA VAL A 160 8.15 0.66 -0.49
C VAL A 160 8.62 -0.44 0.48
N PRO A 161 8.13 -1.67 0.35
CA PRO A 161 8.57 -2.75 1.22
C PRO A 161 10.09 -2.94 1.07
N PRO A 162 10.83 -3.16 2.17
CA PRO A 162 12.27 -3.44 2.11
C PRO A 162 12.57 -4.67 1.26
N VAL A 163 11.66 -5.65 1.32
CA VAL A 163 11.76 -6.94 0.65
C VAL A 163 10.42 -7.27 -0.01
N ILE A 164 10.44 -7.52 -1.32
CA ILE A 164 9.31 -8.05 -2.07
C ILE A 164 9.55 -9.55 -2.26
N THR A 165 8.74 -10.37 -1.61
CA THR A 165 8.73 -11.81 -1.94
C THR A 165 7.73 -12.03 -3.06
N THR A 166 8.20 -12.47 -4.22
CA THR A 166 7.31 -12.86 -5.32
C THR A 166 6.59 -14.17 -4.98
N GLY A 167 5.37 -14.34 -5.50
CA GLY A 167 4.66 -15.61 -5.42
C GLY A 167 5.43 -16.71 -6.15
N THR A 168 5.07 -17.97 -5.91
CA THR A 168 5.64 -19.12 -6.64
C THR A 168 5.30 -19.03 -8.12
N GLY A 169 6.24 -18.49 -8.90
CA GLY A 169 6.19 -18.48 -10.36
C GLY A 169 6.90 -19.71 -10.94
N PRO A 170 7.02 -19.80 -12.28
CA PRO A 170 7.76 -20.87 -12.96
C PRO A 170 9.22 -21.01 -12.47
N ARG A 171 9.80 -19.94 -11.91
CA ARG A 171 11.15 -19.89 -11.33
C ARG A 171 11.17 -20.01 -9.80
N GLY A 172 10.09 -20.50 -9.20
CA GLY A 172 9.95 -20.60 -7.75
C GLY A 172 9.67 -19.27 -7.06
N ARG A 173 9.87 -19.25 -5.74
CA ARG A 173 9.72 -18.07 -4.87
C ARG A 173 11.00 -17.25 -4.93
N GLN A 174 10.91 -15.98 -5.31
CA GLN A 174 12.06 -15.07 -5.31
C GLN A 174 11.90 -14.00 -4.23
N VAL A 175 13.02 -13.52 -3.71
CA VAL A 175 13.06 -12.47 -2.70
C VAL A 175 13.85 -11.31 -3.29
N VAL A 176 13.15 -10.24 -3.67
CA VAL A 176 13.75 -9.01 -4.19
C VAL A 176 13.97 -8.04 -3.04
N HIS A 177 15.23 -7.66 -2.80
CA HIS A 177 15.58 -6.63 -1.83
C HIS A 177 15.65 -5.28 -2.55
N ASN A 178 14.77 -4.35 -2.15
CA ASN A 178 14.67 -3.02 -2.77
C ASN A 178 15.75 -2.05 -2.28
N GLN A 179 16.34 -2.35 -1.14
CA GLN A 179 17.46 -1.62 -0.57
C GLN A 179 18.69 -2.51 -0.71
N GLN A 180 19.80 -1.95 -1.21
CA GLN A 180 21.09 -2.62 -1.06
C GLN A 180 21.25 -2.98 0.42
N ALA A 181 21.69 -4.20 0.70
CA ALA A 181 22.21 -4.50 2.02
C ALA A 181 23.24 -3.39 2.29
N GLY A 182 23.00 -2.56 3.31
CA GLY A 182 23.99 -1.54 3.67
C GLY A 182 25.37 -2.20 3.78
N PRO A 183 26.48 -1.45 3.65
CA PRO A 183 27.80 -2.00 3.93
C PRO A 183 27.66 -2.78 5.23
N PRO A 184 28.15 -4.04 5.29
CA PRO A 184 27.91 -4.90 6.44
C PRO A 184 28.25 -4.04 7.63
N THR A 185 27.21 -3.61 8.35
CA THR A 185 27.48 -3.05 9.65
C THR A 185 28.23 -4.18 10.28
N GLN A 186 29.42 -3.91 10.79
CA GLN A 186 30.09 -4.78 11.73
C GLN A 186 29.22 -4.87 13.02
N ASN A 187 27.93 -5.12 12.87
CA ASN A 187 27.16 -5.99 13.71
C ASN A 187 27.59 -7.43 13.40
N SER A 188 28.91 -7.73 13.35
CA SER A 188 29.30 -8.89 14.13
C SER A 188 28.91 -8.47 15.53
N VAL A 189 27.71 -8.88 15.96
CA VAL A 189 27.39 -8.84 17.37
C VAL A 189 28.57 -9.55 17.99
N ASP A 190 29.42 -8.79 18.69
CA ASP A 190 30.61 -9.36 19.28
C ASP A 190 30.08 -10.50 20.14
N ASP A 191 30.59 -11.67 19.85
CA ASP A 191 30.13 -12.93 20.37
C ASP A 191 30.37 -12.95 21.91
N SER A 192 31.13 -11.97 22.43
CA SER A 192 31.27 -11.56 23.83
C SER A 192 29.99 -10.99 24.49
N GLN A 193 29.01 -10.52 23.72
CA GLN A 193 27.71 -10.02 24.21
C GLN A 193 26.64 -11.11 24.31
N ILE A 194 26.91 -12.30 23.77
CA ILE A 194 26.07 -13.48 23.99
C ILE A 194 26.35 -13.99 25.41
N ASP A 195 25.30 -14.13 26.21
CA ASP A 195 25.39 -14.68 27.58
C ASP A 195 26.21 -15.99 27.56
N PRO A 196 27.33 -16.08 28.29
CA PRO A 196 28.17 -17.28 28.30
C PRO A 196 27.41 -18.53 28.75
N ALA A 197 26.30 -18.40 29.49
CA ALA A 197 25.43 -19.53 29.84
C ALA A 197 24.70 -20.13 28.62
N LEU A 198 24.43 -19.33 27.59
CA LEU A 198 23.77 -19.76 26.35
C LEU A 198 24.77 -20.36 25.33
N ARG A 199 26.05 -19.99 25.42
CA ARG A 199 27.11 -20.51 24.53
C ARG A 199 27.43 -21.99 24.73
N ASN A 200 27.24 -22.51 25.94
CA ASN A 200 27.58 -23.89 26.29
C ASN A 200 26.36 -24.82 26.35
N MET A 201 25.17 -24.37 25.95
CA MET A 201 24.05 -25.28 25.84
C MET A 201 24.29 -26.21 24.65
N PRO A 202 24.35 -27.54 24.86
CA PRO A 202 24.37 -28.47 23.73
C PRO A 202 23.10 -28.22 22.94
N ALA A 203 23.24 -28.02 21.62
CA ALA A 203 22.11 -27.89 20.71
C ALA A 203 21.16 -29.06 20.99
N GLN A 204 20.01 -28.77 21.60
CA GLN A 204 18.99 -29.78 21.82
C GLN A 204 18.55 -30.21 20.42
N THR A 205 19.02 -31.38 20.01
CA THR A 205 18.49 -32.10 18.87
C THR A 205 17.05 -32.39 19.25
N ILE A 206 16.11 -31.56 18.80
CA ILE A 206 14.69 -31.82 18.97
C ILE A 206 14.44 -33.13 18.19
N PRO A 207 14.16 -34.26 18.85
CA PRO A 207 13.75 -35.44 18.12
C PRO A 207 12.37 -35.11 17.56
N LEU A 208 12.22 -35.18 16.24
CA LEU A 208 10.92 -35.24 15.60
C LEU A 208 10.20 -36.51 16.08
N ARG A 209 9.52 -36.40 17.22
CA ARG A 209 8.60 -37.42 17.72
C ARG A 209 7.26 -37.19 17.05
N MET A 210 7.03 -37.89 15.95
CA MET A 210 5.67 -38.24 15.54
C MET A 210 5.19 -39.30 16.51
N ASP A 211 4.30 -38.94 17.42
CA ASP A 211 3.48 -39.93 18.15
C ASP A 211 2.03 -39.40 18.16
N ASP A 212 1.14 -40.26 17.67
CA ASP A 212 -0.32 -40.16 17.62
C ASP A 212 -0.95 -39.97 19.02
N PRO A 213 -2.15 -39.38 19.13
CA PRO A 213 -2.81 -39.20 20.41
C PRO A 213 -3.67 -40.43 20.77
N GLU A 214 -3.22 -41.21 21.74
CA GLU A 214 -4.10 -42.10 22.51
C GLU A 214 -4.52 -41.50 23.87
N ASP A 215 -5.72 -41.92 24.24
CA ASP A 215 -6.65 -41.52 25.28
C ASP A 215 -6.18 -41.89 26.71
N HIS A 216 -6.93 -41.38 27.70
CA HIS A 216 -6.90 -41.62 29.16
C HIS A 216 -5.93 -40.73 29.97
N GLY A 217 -6.25 -40.15 31.13
CA GLY A 217 -7.41 -40.18 32.00
C GLY A 217 -7.01 -39.51 33.35
N LEU A 218 -7.92 -38.71 33.89
CA LEU A 218 -8.08 -38.14 35.24
C LEU A 218 -7.04 -38.47 36.35
N SER A 219 -6.46 -37.44 37.01
CA SER A 219 -6.82 -37.00 38.40
C SER A 219 -5.80 -36.03 39.05
N PRO A 220 -6.21 -35.29 40.11
CA PRO A 220 -5.63 -34.01 40.50
C PRO A 220 -4.66 -34.09 41.69
N SER A 221 -3.74 -33.12 41.79
CA SER A 221 -2.98 -32.86 43.02
C SER A 221 -3.05 -31.40 43.42
N SER A 222 -3.34 -31.23 44.70
CA SER A 222 -3.76 -30.03 45.41
C SER A 222 -2.57 -29.20 45.89
N ARG A 223 -2.69 -27.86 45.80
CA ARG A 223 -2.00 -26.98 46.75
C ARG A 223 -2.82 -25.76 47.10
N ALA A 224 -2.93 -25.57 48.41
CA ALA A 224 -3.83 -24.66 49.09
C ALA A 224 -3.17 -23.29 49.37
N VAL A 225 -4.01 -22.25 49.27
CA VAL A 225 -4.09 -21.04 50.10
C VAL A 225 -2.98 -19.99 50.00
N ARG A 226 -3.36 -18.81 49.48
CA ARG A 226 -3.39 -17.57 50.29
C ARG A 226 -4.42 -16.56 49.77
N THR A 227 -5.36 -16.28 50.66
CA THR A 227 -6.46 -15.30 50.59
C THR A 227 -5.98 -13.86 50.53
N ASN A 228 -6.58 -13.05 49.66
CA ASN A 228 -6.77 -11.62 49.91
C ASN A 228 -8.10 -11.15 49.31
N ASN A 229 -8.93 -10.56 50.18
CA ASN A 229 -10.25 -10.04 49.91
C ASN A 229 -10.20 -8.85 48.93
N ARG A 230 -10.91 -8.94 47.80
CA ARG A 230 -11.31 -7.77 47.03
C ARG A 230 -12.65 -8.00 46.31
N ILE A 231 -13.66 -7.30 46.81
CA ILE A 231 -14.92 -6.83 46.18
C ILE A 231 -15.32 -7.56 44.89
N ARG A 232 -16.31 -8.45 45.02
CA ARG A 232 -16.92 -9.25 43.96
C ARG A 232 -17.83 -8.37 43.08
N GLN A 233 -17.33 -7.87 41.97
CA GLN A 233 -18.19 -7.52 40.83
C GLN A 233 -18.61 -8.81 40.14
N GLN A 234 -19.90 -9.01 39.90
CA GLN A 234 -20.41 -10.14 39.14
C GLN A 234 -19.96 -10.02 37.67
N VAL A 235 -18.86 -10.70 37.34
CA VAL A 235 -18.47 -10.94 35.96
C VAL A 235 -19.40 -12.02 35.41
N LYS A 236 -20.32 -11.64 34.52
CA LYS A 236 -21.07 -12.58 33.68
C LYS A 236 -20.06 -13.40 32.88
N GLY A 237 -20.09 -14.72 33.03
CA GLY A 237 -19.29 -15.63 32.23
C GLY A 237 -19.64 -15.54 30.74
N PRO A 238 -18.74 -16.01 29.85
CA PRO A 238 -18.97 -16.02 28.42
C PRO A 238 -20.21 -16.87 28.10
N GLN A 239 -21.13 -16.30 27.31
CA GLN A 239 -22.29 -17.03 26.83
C GLN A 239 -21.85 -18.18 25.91
N PRO A 240 -22.51 -19.35 25.99
CA PRO A 240 -22.25 -20.45 25.07
C PRO A 240 -22.56 -19.98 23.64
N SER A 241 -21.60 -20.14 22.73
CA SER A 241 -21.74 -19.73 21.34
C SER A 241 -22.72 -20.64 20.60
N THR A 242 -23.82 -20.08 20.13
CA THR A 242 -24.79 -20.73 19.24
C THR A 242 -24.21 -20.82 17.83
N PHE A 243 -23.18 -21.64 17.62
CA PHE A 243 -22.40 -21.69 16.38
C PHE A 243 -23.10 -22.42 15.21
N GLY A 244 -24.31 -22.98 15.42
CA GLY A 244 -24.98 -23.81 14.41
C GLY A 244 -26.03 -23.07 13.57
N THR A 245 -26.88 -22.25 14.17
CA THR A 245 -28.03 -21.62 13.49
C THR A 245 -27.70 -20.31 12.79
N ASP A 246 -26.59 -19.67 13.16
CA ASP A 246 -26.20 -18.37 12.59
C ASP A 246 -25.46 -18.49 11.25
N LEU A 247 -24.89 -19.67 10.94
CA LEU A 247 -24.16 -19.87 9.68
C LEU A 247 -25.09 -19.86 8.46
N SER A 248 -26.28 -20.45 8.57
CA SER A 248 -27.26 -20.46 7.48
C SER A 248 -27.79 -19.05 7.19
N ASN A 249 -28.12 -18.29 8.23
CA ASN A 249 -28.52 -16.89 8.11
C ASN A 249 -27.38 -15.99 7.59
N ALA A 250 -26.14 -16.23 8.02
CA ALA A 250 -24.97 -15.53 7.51
C ALA A 250 -24.71 -15.85 6.03
N MET A 251 -24.90 -17.10 5.59
CA MET A 251 -24.76 -17.50 4.19
C MET A 251 -25.87 -16.90 3.31
N GLU A 252 -27.11 -16.82 3.77
CA GLU A 252 -28.19 -16.16 3.02
C GLU A 252 -27.96 -14.65 2.91
N ARG A 253 -27.52 -13.98 3.98
CA ARG A 253 -27.12 -12.57 3.93
C ARG A 253 -25.94 -12.34 3.00
N ALA A 254 -24.95 -13.24 3.01
CA ALA A 254 -23.80 -13.17 2.11
C ALA A 254 -24.24 -13.34 0.64
N ARG A 255 -25.14 -14.28 0.34
CA ARG A 255 -25.69 -14.48 -1.01
C ARG A 255 -26.50 -13.28 -1.50
N GLY A 256 -27.29 -12.66 -0.63
CA GLY A 256 -28.03 -11.43 -0.96
C GLY A 256 -27.14 -10.20 -1.15
N SER A 257 -25.94 -10.19 -0.55
CA SER A 257 -24.98 -9.07 -0.61
C SER A 257 -24.09 -9.08 -1.85
N ILE A 258 -23.99 -10.20 -2.58
CA ILE A 258 -23.17 -10.27 -3.79
C ILE A 258 -23.94 -9.55 -4.90
N LYS A 259 -23.61 -8.28 -5.12
CA LYS A 259 -24.08 -7.55 -6.30
C LYS A 259 -23.64 -8.34 -7.53
N SER A 260 -24.61 -8.69 -8.37
CA SER A 260 -24.38 -9.32 -9.67
C SER A 260 -23.25 -8.60 -10.39
N ILE A 261 -22.16 -9.31 -10.64
CA ILE A 261 -21.01 -8.78 -11.37
C ILE A 261 -21.56 -8.38 -12.74
N PRO A 262 -21.42 -7.11 -13.17
CA PRO A 262 -21.90 -6.69 -14.47
C PRO A 262 -21.32 -7.62 -15.52
N LYS A 263 -22.21 -8.21 -16.33
CA LYS A 263 -21.87 -9.17 -17.38
C LYS A 263 -20.71 -8.56 -18.19
N LYS A 264 -19.55 -9.23 -18.19
CA LYS A 264 -18.39 -8.78 -18.96
C LYS A 264 -18.89 -8.53 -20.38
N ARG A 265 -18.69 -7.29 -20.88
CA ARG A 265 -19.01 -6.96 -22.28
C ARG A 265 -18.33 -8.00 -23.16
N SER A 266 -19.06 -8.55 -24.13
CA SER A 266 -18.47 -9.51 -25.03
C SER A 266 -17.38 -8.81 -25.85
N LEU A 267 -16.41 -9.58 -26.36
CA LEU A 267 -15.40 -9.05 -27.27
C LEU A 267 -16.07 -8.42 -28.51
N GLU A 268 -17.22 -8.96 -28.93
CA GLU A 268 -18.05 -8.44 -30.02
C GLU A 268 -18.60 -7.04 -29.69
N ASP A 269 -19.09 -6.81 -28.48
CA ASP A 269 -19.59 -5.49 -28.05
C ASP A 269 -18.48 -4.43 -28.10
N VAL A 270 -17.25 -4.81 -27.72
CA VAL A 270 -16.09 -3.92 -27.74
C VAL A 270 -15.69 -3.59 -29.19
N ILE A 271 -15.74 -4.57 -30.09
CA ILE A 271 -15.45 -4.35 -31.52
C ILE A 271 -16.52 -3.44 -32.14
N ILE A 272 -17.80 -3.68 -31.89
CA ILE A 272 -18.89 -2.87 -32.43
C ILE A 272 -18.76 -1.41 -31.98
N GLU A 273 -18.45 -1.18 -30.69
CA GLU A 273 -18.27 0.18 -30.17
C GLU A 273 -17.04 0.87 -30.78
N SER A 274 -15.95 0.12 -30.97
CA SER A 274 -14.74 0.64 -31.63
C SER A 274 -14.99 1.04 -33.09
N LEU A 275 -15.74 0.22 -33.83
CA LEU A 275 -16.12 0.50 -35.22
C LEU A 275 -17.03 1.74 -35.33
N ARG A 276 -17.92 1.96 -34.35
CA ARG A 276 -18.75 3.18 -34.29
C ARG A 276 -17.90 4.44 -34.12
N CYS A 277 -16.90 4.42 -33.24
CA CYS A 277 -15.99 5.55 -33.06
C CYS A 277 -15.19 5.86 -34.35
N VAL A 278 -14.69 4.83 -35.04
CA VAL A 278 -13.97 4.99 -36.30
C VAL A 278 -14.89 5.57 -37.39
N PHE A 279 -16.12 5.08 -37.51
CA PHE A 279 -17.08 5.59 -38.47
C PHE A 279 -17.42 7.07 -38.24
N LEU A 280 -17.66 7.46 -36.98
CA LEU A 280 -17.92 8.87 -36.63
C LEU A 280 -16.72 9.77 -36.97
N LEU A 281 -15.50 9.31 -36.69
CA LEU A 281 -14.27 10.02 -37.08
C LEU A 281 -14.20 10.22 -38.60
N LEU A 282 -14.45 9.18 -39.39
CA LEU A 282 -14.44 9.27 -40.85
C LEU A 282 -15.54 10.20 -41.39
N CYS A 283 -16.74 10.16 -40.82
CA CYS A 283 -17.82 11.07 -41.21
C CYS A 283 -17.47 12.54 -40.92
N THR A 284 -16.85 12.82 -39.77
CA THR A 284 -16.42 14.19 -39.44
C THR A 284 -15.33 14.68 -40.39
N LEU A 285 -14.31 13.86 -40.67
CA LEU A 285 -13.20 14.22 -41.56
C LEU A 285 -13.68 14.46 -43.00
N ASN A 286 -14.59 13.62 -43.52
CA ASN A 286 -15.15 13.81 -44.85
C ASN A 286 -16.07 15.04 -44.93
N GLY A 287 -16.83 15.35 -43.87
CA GLY A 287 -17.62 16.58 -43.79
C GLY A 287 -16.75 17.85 -43.85
N PHE A 288 -15.60 17.83 -43.16
CA PHE A 288 -14.62 18.93 -43.23
C PHE A 288 -13.98 19.05 -44.62
N LEU A 289 -13.75 17.94 -45.32
CA LEU A 289 -13.16 17.96 -46.66
C LEU A 289 -14.13 18.58 -47.70
N ILE A 290 -15.42 18.30 -47.59
CA ILE A 290 -16.45 18.84 -48.51
C ILE A 290 -16.63 20.36 -48.29
N MET A 291 -16.57 20.81 -47.02
CA MET A 291 -16.61 22.23 -46.66
C MET A 291 -15.40 23.04 -47.17
N TYR A 292 -14.25 22.40 -47.41
CA TYR A 292 -13.01 23.08 -47.81
C TYR A 292 -12.85 23.22 -49.33
N VAL A 293 -13.74 22.60 -50.11
CA VAL A 293 -13.69 22.56 -51.59
C VAL A 293 -14.76 23.45 -52.24
N GLN A 294 -15.60 24.14 -51.45
CA GLN A 294 -16.53 25.19 -51.90
C GLN A 294 -15.98 26.58 -51.56
#